data_AF-A0A358E0N7-F1
#
_entry.id   AF-A0A358E0N7-F1
#
_cell.length_a   1.000
_cell.length_b   1.000
_cell.length_c   1.000
_cell.angle_alpha   90.00
_cell.angle_beta   90.00
_cell.angle_gamma   90.00
#
_symmetry.space_group_name_H-M   'P 1'
#
loop_
_entity.id
_entity.type
_entity.pdbx_description
1 polymer ?
#
loop_
_entity_poly.entity_id
_entity_poly.type
_entity_poly.pdbx_seq_one_letter_code
_entity_poly.pdbx_strand_id
1 'polypeptide(L)'
;NPIRAGVAKTLETSPHTSIKRRIKAVKNNVQPKKLMPFIGSRERTHIGLRFELKDYLQLVDDTGRSIRQDKPGSISANSEPILTRAGLTEVSWQLMVNTIETQFSTSVSVSILEHKKCA
;
A
#
# COMPACT_ATOMS: atom_id res chain seq x y z
N ASN A 1 2.62 -0.57 18.45
CA ASN A 1 3.51 -1.21 17.46
C ASN A 1 3.81 -2.63 17.95
N PRO A 2 3.39 -3.67 17.21
CA PRO A 2 3.50 -5.07 17.64
C PRO A 2 4.94 -5.55 17.83
N ILE A 3 5.91 -4.97 17.13
CA ILE A 3 7.33 -5.31 17.28
C ILE A 3 7.85 -4.83 18.63
N ARG A 4 7.60 -3.56 18.95
CA ARG A 4 8.00 -2.96 20.24
C ARG A 4 7.36 -3.64 21.44
N ALA A 5 6.20 -4.27 21.25
CA ALA A 5 5.53 -5.02 22.30
C ALA A 5 6.08 -6.45 22.46
N GLY A 6 7.01 -6.89 21.62
CA GLY A 6 7.54 -8.25 21.60
C GLY A 6 6.55 -9.30 21.05
N VAL A 7 5.43 -8.86 20.48
CA VAL A 7 4.34 -9.74 20.01
C VAL A 7 4.62 -10.27 18.59
N ALA A 8 5.50 -9.62 17.83
CA ALA A 8 5.84 -10.03 16.48
C ALA A 8 7.29 -9.66 16.12
N LYS A 9 7.87 -10.40 15.17
CA LYS A 9 9.21 -10.13 14.62
C LYS A 9 9.18 -9.21 13.40
N THR A 10 8.08 -9.25 12.62
CA THR A 10 7.89 -8.38 11.44
C THR A 10 6.48 -7.81 11.39
N LEU A 11 6.29 -6.68 10.72
CA LEU A 11 4.99 -6.00 10.65
C LEU A 11 3.95 -6.85 9.90
N GLU A 12 4.40 -7.64 8.92
CA GLU A 12 3.62 -8.55 8.09
C GLU A 12 3.10 -9.76 8.87
N THR A 13 3.90 -10.26 9.82
CA THR A 13 3.54 -11.41 10.65
C THR A 13 2.70 -11.01 11.86
N SER A 14 2.65 -9.72 12.19
CA SER A 14 1.99 -9.23 13.41
C SER A 14 0.51 -9.65 13.54
N PRO A 15 0.13 -10.34 14.63
CA PRO A 15 -1.21 -10.92 14.76
C PRO A 15 -2.27 -9.83 14.97
N HIS A 16 -3.41 -9.97 14.29
CA HIS A 16 -4.62 -9.15 14.47
C HIS A 16 -4.44 -7.62 14.39
N THR A 17 -3.41 -7.11 13.72
CA THR A 17 -3.15 -5.66 13.61
C THR A 17 -3.72 -5.04 12.33
N SER A 18 -3.98 -3.73 12.37
CA SER A 18 -4.34 -2.95 11.18
C SER A 18 -3.21 -2.92 10.15
N ILE A 19 -1.95 -2.83 10.60
CA ILE A 19 -0.76 -2.80 9.73
C ILE A 19 -0.66 -4.07 8.85
N LYS A 20 -0.83 -5.26 9.43
CA LYS A 20 -0.84 -6.53 8.68
C LYS A 20 -1.94 -6.56 7.63
N ARG A 21 -3.15 -6.13 8.00
CA ARG A 21 -4.30 -6.08 7.07
C ARG A 21 -4.04 -5.14 5.90
N ARG A 22 -3.45 -3.98 6.15
CA ARG A 22 -3.12 -2.99 5.11
C ARG A 22 -2.02 -3.50 4.18
N ILE A 23 -0.93 -4.07 4.71
CA ILE A 23 0.14 -4.65 3.89
C ILE A 23 -0.39 -5.78 2.99
N LYS A 24 -1.24 -6.67 3.53
CA LYS A 24 -1.86 -7.74 2.72
C LYS A 24 -2.74 -7.19 1.60
N ALA A 25 -3.47 -6.11 1.87
CA ALA A 25 -4.40 -5.52 0.91
C ALA A 25 -3.67 -4.72 -0.18
N VAL A 26 -2.57 -4.04 0.17
CA VAL A 26 -1.67 -3.36 -0.78
C VAL A 26 -1.15 -4.31 -1.85
N LYS A 27 -0.72 -5.52 -1.46
CA LYS A 27 -0.21 -6.52 -2.43
C LYS A 27 -1.23 -6.91 -3.51
N ASN A 28 -2.52 -6.71 -3.24
CA ASN A 28 -3.60 -6.97 -4.20
C ASN A 28 -4.20 -5.66 -4.75
N ASN A 29 -3.60 -4.49 -4.49
CA ASN A 29 -4.12 -3.17 -4.83
C ASN A 29 -5.57 -2.92 -4.35
N VAL A 30 -5.94 -3.41 -3.17
CA VAL A 30 -7.28 -3.23 -2.58
C VAL A 30 -7.26 -2.50 -1.25
N GLN A 31 -8.37 -1.85 -0.91
CA GLN A 31 -8.61 -1.28 0.42
C GLN A 31 -9.22 -2.35 1.37
N PRO A 32 -8.68 -2.55 2.59
CA PRO A 32 -9.30 -3.47 3.55
C PRO A 32 -10.71 -3.02 3.96
N LYS A 33 -11.72 -3.89 3.76
CA LYS A 33 -13.15 -3.61 4.04
C LYS A 33 -13.45 -3.15 5.47
N LYS A 34 -12.71 -3.66 6.46
CA LYS A 34 -12.92 -3.38 7.89
C LYS A 34 -12.07 -2.21 8.42
N LEU A 35 -11.37 -1.49 7.56
CA LEU A 35 -10.52 -0.36 7.96
C LEU A 35 -10.90 0.88 7.15
N MET A 36 -10.86 2.04 7.80
CA MET A 36 -11.07 3.31 7.13
C MET A 36 -9.99 3.53 6.05
N PRO A 37 -10.37 3.99 4.85
CA PRO A 37 -9.42 4.30 3.78
C PRO A 37 -8.52 5.47 4.17
N PHE A 38 -7.30 5.44 3.63
CA PHE A 38 -6.42 6.60 3.62
C PHE A 38 -6.73 7.39 2.35
N ILE A 39 -7.07 8.67 2.51
CA ILE A 39 -7.51 9.57 1.42
C ILE A 39 -6.46 10.65 1.12
N GLY A 40 -5.32 10.62 1.81
CA GLY A 40 -4.27 11.63 1.64
C GLY A 40 -4.71 13.04 2.04
N SER A 41 -3.95 14.04 1.58
CA SER A 41 -4.18 15.46 1.91
C SER A 41 -5.08 16.19 0.90
N ARG A 42 -5.30 15.60 -0.28
CA ARG A 42 -5.84 16.30 -1.46
C ARG A 42 -7.36 16.34 -1.53
N GLU A 43 -8.05 15.37 -0.95
CA GLU A 43 -9.50 15.23 -1.12
C GLU A 43 -10.27 15.59 0.15
N ARG A 44 -11.10 16.65 0.07
CA ARG A 44 -11.99 17.06 1.18
C ARG A 44 -13.36 16.38 1.15
N THR A 45 -13.71 15.75 0.03
CA THR A 45 -15.04 15.21 -0.26
C THR A 45 -15.23 13.77 0.18
N HIS A 46 -14.14 13.00 0.32
CA HIS A 46 -14.20 11.59 0.68
C HIS A 46 -14.10 11.38 2.20
N ILE A 47 -14.86 10.41 2.72
CA ILE A 47 -14.80 10.02 4.13
C ILE A 47 -13.60 9.08 4.32
N GLY A 48 -12.57 9.55 5.03
CA GLY A 48 -11.37 8.76 5.27
C GLY A 48 -10.31 9.45 6.13
N LEU A 49 -9.21 8.73 6.38
CA LEU A 49 -8.05 9.22 7.11
C LEU A 49 -7.23 10.14 6.21
N ARG A 50 -7.06 11.39 6.64
CA ARG A 50 -6.24 12.40 5.95
C ARG A 50 -4.76 12.17 6.18
N PHE A 51 -4.28 11.04 5.67
CA PHE A 51 -2.91 10.60 5.81
C PHE A 51 -2.59 9.67 4.65
N GLU A 52 -1.36 9.67 4.18
CA GLU A 52 -0.94 8.76 3.11
C GLU A 52 -0.66 7.36 3.68
N LEU A 53 -1.03 6.32 2.93
CA LEU A 53 -0.75 4.95 3.35
C LEU A 53 0.76 4.70 3.44
N LYS A 54 1.54 5.19 2.48
CA LYS A 54 3.01 5.04 2.49
C LYS A 54 3.63 5.66 3.75
N ASP A 55 3.16 6.83 4.15
CA ASP A 55 3.67 7.55 5.31
C ASP A 55 3.30 6.80 6.59
N TYR A 56 2.11 6.19 6.63
CA TYR A 56 1.71 5.32 7.73
C TYR A 56 2.60 4.08 7.86
N LEU A 57 2.88 3.40 6.75
CA LEU A 57 3.75 2.23 6.76
C LEU A 57 5.16 2.62 7.22
N GLN A 58 5.71 3.69 6.66
CA GLN A 58 7.04 4.20 7.00
C GLN A 58 7.13 4.56 8.49
N LEU A 59 6.17 5.32 9.01
CA LEU A 59 6.09 5.68 10.43
C LEU A 59 6.08 4.44 11.34
N VAL A 60 5.32 3.41 11.00
CA VAL A 60 5.26 2.18 11.79
C VAL A 60 6.57 1.38 11.70
N ASP A 61 7.26 1.39 10.57
CA ASP A 61 8.57 0.74 10.40
C ASP A 61 9.66 1.49 11.15
N ASP A 62 9.74 2.81 11.02
CA ASP A 62 10.72 3.66 11.72
C ASP A 62 10.59 3.54 13.24
N THR A 63 9.34 3.60 13.73
CA THR A 63 9.08 3.36 15.15
C THR A 63 9.36 1.92 15.55
N GLY A 64 9.22 0.95 14.65
CA GLY A 64 9.56 -0.45 14.90
C GLY A 64 11.05 -0.71 14.99
N ARG A 65 11.86 0.03 14.22
CA ARG A 65 13.34 -0.04 14.19
C ARG A 65 14.02 0.71 15.34
N SER A 66 13.31 1.67 15.93
CA SER A 66 13.84 2.49 17.01
C SER A 66 14.16 1.63 18.24
N ILE A 67 15.45 1.42 18.51
CA ILE A 67 15.94 0.69 19.69
C ILE A 67 15.67 1.54 20.93
N ARG A 68 14.99 0.94 21.91
CA ARG A 68 14.66 1.59 23.18
C ARG A 68 14.87 0.62 24.34
N GLN A 69 15.58 1.06 25.37
CA GLN A 69 15.86 0.24 26.56
C GLN A 69 14.58 -0.22 27.27
N ASP A 70 13.50 0.57 27.22
CA ASP A 70 12.21 0.25 27.83
C ASP A 70 11.32 -0.71 27.00
N LYS A 71 11.81 -1.24 25.87
CA LYS A 71 11.01 -2.07 24.96
C LYS A 71 11.66 -3.40 24.62
N PRO A 72 10.89 -4.50 24.66
CA PRO A 72 11.41 -5.85 24.45
C PRO A 72 11.78 -6.19 23.00
N GLY A 73 11.39 -5.38 22.01
CA GLY A 73 11.61 -5.72 20.60
C GLY A 73 11.92 -4.51 19.72
N SER A 74 12.71 -4.77 18.67
CA SER A 74 13.03 -3.83 17.60
C SER A 74 13.21 -4.57 16.27
N ILE A 75 12.94 -3.90 15.16
CA ILE A 75 13.27 -4.37 13.80
C ILE A 75 14.77 -4.12 13.57
N SER A 76 15.48 -5.11 13.00
CA SER A 76 16.89 -4.97 12.67
C SER A 76 17.13 -3.87 11.63
N ALA A 77 18.18 -3.06 11.82
CA ALA A 77 18.59 -2.04 10.85
C ALA A 77 18.89 -2.62 9.46
N ASN A 78 19.36 -3.87 9.41
CA ASN A 78 19.67 -4.58 8.16
C ASN A 78 18.42 -5.12 7.44
N SER A 79 17.24 -5.04 8.06
CA SER A 79 16.00 -5.48 7.41
C SER A 79 15.62 -4.48 6.31
N GLU A 80 15.20 -5.00 5.16
CA GLU A 80 14.74 -4.19 4.04
C GLU A 80 13.59 -3.23 4.46
N PRO A 81 13.51 -1.99 3.93
CA PRO A 81 12.44 -1.05 4.25
C PRO A 81 11.05 -1.64 4.02
N ILE A 82 10.07 -1.25 4.85
CA ILE A 82 8.71 -1.79 4.72
C ILE A 82 8.08 -1.50 3.36
N LEU A 83 8.39 -0.35 2.75
CA LEU A 83 7.83 0.02 1.46
C LEU A 83 8.30 -0.96 0.38
N THR A 84 9.56 -1.41 0.43
CA THR A 84 10.09 -2.39 -0.52
C THR A 84 9.45 -3.75 -0.31
N ARG A 85 9.39 -4.23 0.94
CA ARG A 85 8.76 -5.52 1.29
C ARG A 85 7.25 -5.56 0.99
N ALA A 86 6.59 -4.40 1.05
CA ALA A 86 5.18 -4.25 0.70
C ALA A 86 4.93 -4.15 -0.81
N GLY A 87 5.99 -4.01 -1.64
CA GLY A 87 5.86 -3.81 -3.09
C GLY A 87 5.43 -2.39 -3.47
N LEU A 88 5.72 -1.41 -2.62
CA LEU A 88 5.38 0.01 -2.80
C LEU A 88 6.56 0.89 -3.19
N THR A 89 7.78 0.35 -3.23
CA THR A 89 8.91 1.05 -3.85
C THR A 89 8.80 1.00 -5.37
N GLU A 90 9.25 2.08 -6.01
CA GLU A 90 9.30 2.33 -7.45
C GLU A 90 8.76 1.21 -8.35
N VAL A 91 7.63 1.50 -9.00
CA VAL A 91 7.15 0.70 -10.12
C VAL A 91 8.27 0.71 -11.17
N SER A 92 8.78 -0.46 -11.53
CA SER A 92 9.76 -0.59 -12.60
C SER A 92 9.24 0.14 -13.84
N TRP A 93 9.92 1.21 -14.25
CA TRP A 93 9.57 1.99 -15.43
C TRP A 93 9.40 1.09 -16.65
N GLN A 94 10.27 0.08 -16.78
CA GLN A 94 10.20 -0.94 -17.83
C GLN A 94 8.91 -1.77 -17.77
N LEU A 95 8.48 -2.19 -16.58
CA LEU A 95 7.21 -2.90 -16.42
C LEU A 95 6.04 -2.02 -16.87
N MET A 96 6.06 -0.74 -16.48
CA MET A 96 4.99 0.22 -16.80
C MET A 96 4.86 0.43 -18.31
N VAL A 97 5.95 0.73 -19.02
CA VAL A 97 5.91 0.98 -20.47
C VAL A 97 5.56 -0.28 -21.27
N ASN A 98 5.96 -1.46 -20.81
CA ASN A 98 5.68 -2.72 -21.52
C ASN A 98 4.25 -3.23 -21.30
N THR A 99 3.57 -2.79 -20.23
CA THR A 99 2.20 -3.28 -19.92
C THR A 99 1.11 -2.23 -20.15
N ILE A 100 1.46 -1.00 -20.52
CA ILE A 100 0.47 0.06 -20.74
C ILE A 100 -0.48 -0.28 -21.90
N GLU A 101 0.04 -0.83 -23.00
CA GLU A 101 -0.78 -1.19 -24.17
C GLU A 101 -1.73 -2.35 -23.87
N THR A 102 -1.33 -3.30 -23.02
CA THR A 102 -2.16 -4.46 -22.66
C THR A 102 -3.19 -4.12 -21.59
N GLN A 103 -2.82 -3.31 -20.59
CA GLN A 103 -3.72 -2.88 -19.50
C GLN A 103 -4.75 -1.83 -19.95
N PHE A 104 -4.39 -0.97 -20.92
CA PHE A 104 -5.23 0.14 -21.37
C PHE A 104 -5.72 0.00 -22.82
N SER A 105 -5.67 -1.20 -23.42
CA SER A 105 -6.19 -1.41 -24.76
C SER A 105 -7.68 -1.04 -24.83
N THR A 106 -7.99 0.03 -25.57
CA THR A 106 -9.35 0.32 -26.02
C THR A 106 -9.38 0.00 -27.49
N SER A 107 -10.10 -1.06 -27.87
CA SER A 107 -10.33 -1.35 -29.29
C SER A 107 -11.21 -0.26 -29.88
N VAL A 108 -10.63 0.62 -30.69
CA VAL A 108 -11.38 1.58 -31.50
C VAL A 108 -11.50 0.98 -32.90
N SER A 109 -12.64 0.39 -33.23
CA SER A 109 -12.98 0.04 -34.62
C SER A 109 -13.96 1.06 -35.19
N VAL A 110 -13.86 1.32 -36.49
CA VAL A 110 -14.78 2.21 -37.22
C VAL A 110 -16.23 1.74 -37.06
N SER A 111 -16.44 0.42 -37.03
CA SER A 111 -17.75 -0.20 -36.78
C SER A 111 -18.35 0.10 -35.41
N ILE A 112 -17.55 0.33 -34.36
CA ILE A 112 -18.03 0.74 -33.03
C ILE A 112 -18.44 2.24 -33.02
N LEU A 113 -17.82 3.07 -33.85
CA LEU A 113 -18.15 4.49 -33.96
C LEU A 113 -19.46 4.73 -34.73
N GLU A 114 -19.75 3.92 -35.75
CA GLU A 114 -20.98 4.05 -36.54
C GLU A 114 -22.24 3.68 -35.72
N HIS A 115 -22.15 2.74 -34.78
CA HIS A 115 -23.28 2.39 -33.90
C HIS A 115 -23.62 3.46 -32.84
N LYS A 116 -22.67 4.31 -32.44
CA LYS A 116 -22.92 5.39 -31.45
C LYS A 116 -23.53 6.66 -32.05
N LYS A 117 -23.53 6.82 -33.37
CA LYS A 117 -24.15 7.98 -34.04
C LYS A 117 -25.66 7.83 -34.27
N CYS A 118 -26.22 6.64 -34.09
CA CYS A 118 -27.63 6.35 -34.34
C CYS A 118 -28.49 6.15 -33.07
N ALA A 119 -28.08 6.71 -31.93
CA ALA A 119 -28.84 6.70 -30.68
C ALA A 119 -29.14 8.12 -30.19
#